data_AF-A0A7U9R7J0-F1
#
_entry.id   AF-A0A7U9R7J0-F1
#
_cell.length_a   1.000
_cell.length_b   1.000
_cell.length_c   1.000
_cell.angle_alpha   90.00
_cell.angle_beta   90.00
_cell.angle_gamma   90.00
#
_symmetry.space_group_name_H-M   'P 1'
#
loop_
_entity.id
_entity.type
_entity.pdbx_description
1 polymer ?
#
loop_
_entity_poly.entity_id
_entity_poly.type
_entity_poly.pdbx_seq_one_letter_code
_entity_poly.pdbx_strand_id
1 'polypeptide(L)'
;MTQHVNNLFYYDQRIFKSTWYAVALFIIISGYLTACSYEKKGAIHIRKRISDLLLTYSIATVLYVFYQERFLDVETLFFHIIHFDASGPFYYIWVYCQLIIISPILLGALNWADTEGKKKYLRRTAVLMAVLFICYFNVTYTSAFKLSSSGGHLGGGIWLFFWYMGMRLKAFLDYEFKYPKFVFCLNVILLCIWEYIFIFKDYIMYFPAMFGDTQISGLNWMHALQAILVLLIVKSGIECVKSKNNSIWNIVVRVICLIGKNTLYIFLYHLLFLEIGMKLWPGQNVFGRRLFLSGLMILGPLCLKYVKDMVYNEIVSISPI
;
A
#
# COMPACT_ATOMS: atom_id res chain seq x y z
N MET A 1 13.31 -1.00 16.18
CA MET A 1 12.94 0.22 15.44
C MET A 1 11.53 0.61 15.87
N THR A 2 11.36 1.67 16.64
CA THR A 2 10.04 2.21 17.02
C THR A 2 9.32 2.60 15.73
N GLN A 3 8.17 1.99 15.40
CA GLN A 3 7.42 2.40 14.22
C GLN A 3 7.13 3.91 14.33
N HIS A 4 7.45 4.65 13.27
CA HIS A 4 7.56 6.12 13.21
C HIS A 4 6.26 6.89 13.52
N VAL A 5 5.15 6.18 13.77
CA VAL A 5 3.82 6.73 14.10
C VAL A 5 3.46 6.54 15.59
N ASN A 6 4.18 5.65 16.27
CA ASN A 6 3.95 5.29 17.67
C ASN A 6 4.37 6.46 18.58
N ASN A 7 3.55 6.81 19.57
CA ASN A 7 3.66 8.02 20.41
C ASN A 7 3.50 9.38 19.69
N LEU A 8 3.20 9.39 18.38
CA LEU A 8 2.83 10.60 17.63
C LEU A 8 1.32 10.66 17.36
N PHE A 9 0.76 9.62 16.75
CA PHE A 9 -0.67 9.51 16.46
C PHE A 9 -1.36 8.46 17.34
N TYR A 10 -0.62 7.42 17.73
CA TYR A 10 -1.10 6.31 18.53
C TYR A 10 -0.37 6.30 19.88
N TYR A 11 -1.02 6.81 20.93
CA TYR A 11 -0.56 6.60 22.31
C TYR A 11 -1.02 5.25 22.86
N ASP A 12 -2.13 4.75 22.33
CA ASP A 12 -2.69 3.45 22.69
C ASP A 12 -2.26 2.40 21.66
N GLN A 13 -1.56 1.36 22.12
CA GLN A 13 -1.10 0.24 21.29
C GLN A 13 -2.27 -0.50 20.62
N ARG A 14 -3.48 -0.44 21.18
CA ARG A 14 -4.68 -1.05 20.59
C ARG A 14 -5.05 -0.37 19.28
N ILE A 15 -5.07 0.97 19.27
CA ILE A 15 -5.37 1.75 18.06
C ILE A 15 -4.30 1.48 17.00
N PHE A 16 -3.05 1.37 17.43
CA PHE A 16 -1.95 1.04 16.54
C PHE A 16 -2.13 -0.35 15.89
N LYS A 17 -2.38 -1.40 16.67
CA LYS A 17 -2.67 -2.77 16.16
C LYS A 17 -3.89 -2.80 15.24
N SER A 18 -4.93 -2.02 15.55
CA SER A 18 -6.13 -1.87 14.72
C SER A 18 -5.81 -1.41 13.30
N THR A 19 -4.69 -0.72 13.07
CA THR A 19 -4.31 -0.18 11.74
C THR A 19 -3.33 -1.03 10.95
N TRP A 20 -2.84 -2.15 11.48
CA TRP A 20 -1.82 -3.00 10.82
C TRP A 20 -2.29 -3.62 9.50
N TYR A 21 -3.60 -3.76 9.28
CA TYR A 21 -4.15 -4.21 8.00
C TYR A 21 -3.93 -3.23 6.84
N ALA A 22 -3.63 -1.95 7.11
CA ALA A 22 -3.66 -0.89 6.12
C ALA A 22 -2.68 -1.12 4.96
N VAL A 23 -1.46 -1.59 5.25
CA VAL A 23 -0.45 -1.88 4.22
C VAL A 23 -0.88 -3.09 3.38
N ALA A 24 -1.39 -4.15 4.01
CA ALA A 24 -1.94 -5.30 3.31
C ALA A 24 -3.09 -4.91 2.37
N LEU A 25 -4.02 -4.07 2.85
CA LEU A 25 -5.12 -3.54 2.06
C LEU A 25 -4.62 -2.69 0.88
N PHE A 26 -3.62 -1.84 1.11
CA PHE A 26 -3.01 -1.03 0.05
C PHE A 26 -2.39 -1.89 -1.06
N ILE A 27 -1.72 -2.98 -0.70
CA ILE A 27 -1.11 -3.91 -1.65
C ILE A 27 -2.18 -4.75 -2.38
N ILE A 28 -3.24 -5.19 -1.69
CA ILE A 28 -4.40 -5.84 -2.31
C ILE A 28 -5.03 -4.94 -3.38
N ILE A 29 -5.34 -3.69 -3.04
CA ILE A 29 -5.95 -2.74 -3.98
C ILE A 29 -5.00 -2.48 -5.16
N SER A 30 -3.70 -2.36 -4.89
CA SER A 30 -2.70 -2.16 -5.94
C SER A 30 -2.56 -3.37 -6.88
N GLY A 31 -2.67 -4.59 -6.37
CA GLY A 31 -2.71 -5.82 -7.16
C GLY A 31 -3.94 -5.86 -8.08
N TYR A 32 -5.12 -5.53 -7.54
CA TYR A 32 -6.37 -5.39 -8.32
C TYR A 32 -6.22 -4.38 -9.46
N LEU A 33 -5.76 -3.16 -9.16
CA LEU A 33 -5.57 -2.11 -10.17
C LEU A 33 -4.55 -2.50 -11.23
N THR A 34 -3.53 -3.27 -10.86
CA THR A 34 -2.52 -3.78 -11.80
C THR A 34 -3.14 -4.78 -12.76
N ALA A 35 -3.95 -5.73 -12.28
CA ALA A 35 -4.68 -6.66 -13.14
C ALA A 35 -5.60 -5.92 -14.14
N CYS A 36 -6.35 -4.92 -13.67
CA CYS A 36 -7.22 -4.11 -14.52
C CYS A 36 -6.46 -3.30 -15.57
N SER A 37 -5.27 -2.79 -15.23
CA SER A 37 -4.46 -1.98 -16.14
C SER A 37 -3.70 -2.82 -17.16
N TYR A 38 -3.21 -4.00 -16.75
CA TYR A 38 -2.45 -4.91 -17.61
C TYR A 38 -3.29 -5.44 -18.77
N GLU A 39 -4.54 -5.84 -18.53
CA GLU A 39 -5.43 -6.27 -19.62
C GLU A 39 -5.67 -5.20 -20.68
N LYS A 40 -5.67 -3.92 -20.29
CA LYS A 40 -5.92 -2.80 -21.21
C LYS A 40 -4.68 -2.35 -21.98
N LYS A 41 -3.48 -2.47 -21.39
CA LYS A 41 -2.27 -1.79 -21.88
C LYS A 41 -1.02 -2.67 -21.97
N GLY A 42 -1.10 -3.92 -21.52
CA GLY A 42 -0.02 -4.90 -21.59
C GLY A 42 1.29 -4.46 -20.92
N ALA A 43 2.41 -4.95 -21.44
CA ALA A 43 3.74 -4.76 -20.86
C ALA A 43 4.25 -3.31 -20.91
N ILE A 44 3.79 -2.49 -21.87
CA ILE A 44 4.18 -1.07 -21.98
C ILE A 44 3.77 -0.29 -20.71
N HIS A 45 2.63 -0.64 -20.12
CA HIS A 45 2.17 -0.03 -18.88
C HIS A 45 3.09 -0.33 -17.69
N ILE A 46 3.64 -1.54 -17.61
CA ILE A 46 4.56 -1.94 -16.56
C ILE A 46 5.83 -1.09 -16.61
N ARG A 47 6.43 -0.95 -17.80
CA ARG A 47 7.65 -0.15 -17.97
C ARG A 47 7.41 1.30 -17.53
N LYS A 48 6.33 1.92 -18.00
CA LYS A 48 6.01 3.30 -17.64
C LYS A 48 5.81 3.45 -16.12
N ARG A 49 5.06 2.54 -15.50
CA ARG A 49 4.78 2.60 -14.06
C ARG A 49 6.04 2.41 -13.22
N ILE A 50 6.94 1.50 -13.59
CA ILE A 50 8.24 1.33 -12.90
C ILE A 50 9.07 2.60 -13.07
N SER A 51 9.18 3.13 -14.29
CA SER A 51 9.94 4.35 -14.57
C SER A 51 9.42 5.54 -13.77
N ASP A 52 8.10 5.76 -13.74
CA ASP A 52 7.48 6.86 -13.00
C ASP A 52 7.73 6.72 -11.49
N LEU A 53 7.72 5.49 -10.97
CA LEU A 53 7.94 5.17 -9.57
C LEU A 53 9.41 5.37 -9.18
N LEU A 54 10.36 4.88 -10.00
CA LEU A 54 11.79 5.10 -9.81
C LEU A 54 12.18 6.57 -9.93
N LEU A 55 11.64 7.29 -10.91
CA LEU A 55 11.87 8.74 -11.04
C LEU A 55 11.37 9.49 -9.80
N THR A 56 10.16 9.16 -9.36
CA THR A 56 9.57 9.79 -8.16
C THR A 56 10.40 9.49 -6.92
N TYR A 57 10.92 8.28 -6.81
CA TYR A 57 11.82 7.87 -5.75
C TYR A 57 13.15 8.63 -5.80
N SER A 58 13.81 8.71 -6.96
CA SER A 58 15.08 9.43 -7.10
C SER A 58 14.94 10.89 -6.70
N ILE A 59 13.87 11.57 -7.13
CA ILE A 59 13.57 12.94 -6.70
C ILE A 59 13.40 13.00 -5.17
N ALA A 60 12.72 12.03 -4.59
CA ALA A 60 12.50 11.96 -3.14
C ALA A 60 13.80 11.81 -2.38
N THR A 61 14.69 10.93 -2.85
CA THR A 61 15.99 10.66 -2.24
C THR A 61 16.89 11.89 -2.32
N VAL A 62 16.93 12.59 -3.47
CA VAL A 62 17.68 13.85 -3.61
C VAL A 62 17.21 14.89 -2.59
N LEU A 63 15.89 15.12 -2.49
CA LEU A 63 15.34 16.08 -1.54
C LEU A 63 15.60 15.68 -0.08
N TYR A 64 15.54 14.38 0.22
CA TYR A 64 15.84 13.85 1.54
C TYR A 64 17.30 14.08 1.93
N VAL A 65 18.25 13.69 1.08
CA VAL A 65 19.69 13.87 1.32
C VAL A 65 20.01 15.36 1.50
N PHE A 66 19.51 16.21 0.60
CA PHE A 66 19.72 17.65 0.70
C PHE A 66 19.14 18.25 2.00
N TYR A 67 17.98 17.76 2.46
CA TYR A 67 17.37 18.22 3.70
C TYR A 67 18.13 17.79 4.95
N GLN A 68 18.63 16.55 5.00
CA GLN A 68 19.38 16.01 6.15
C GLN A 68 20.80 16.59 6.21
N GLU A 69 21.55 16.46 5.12
CA GLU A 69 22.99 16.78 5.09
C GLU A 69 23.25 18.27 4.85
N ARG A 70 22.26 19.05 4.40
CA ARG A 70 22.38 20.48 4.03
C ARG A 70 23.31 20.78 2.84
N PHE A 71 23.98 19.78 2.31
CA PHE A 71 24.71 19.78 1.06
C PHE A 71 24.43 18.48 0.30
N LEU A 72 24.81 18.40 -0.98
CA LEU A 72 24.58 17.22 -1.80
C LEU A 72 25.84 16.35 -1.81
N ASP A 73 25.91 15.38 -0.89
CA ASP A 73 26.90 14.31 -0.95
C ASP A 73 26.49 13.28 -2.02
N VAL A 74 27.27 13.23 -3.10
CA VAL A 74 27.01 12.35 -4.24
C VAL A 74 27.17 10.88 -3.85
N GLU A 75 28.11 10.55 -2.97
CA GLU A 75 28.35 9.16 -2.53
C GLU A 75 27.15 8.67 -1.71
N THR A 76 26.74 9.45 -0.72
CA THR A 76 25.54 9.16 0.10
C THR A 76 24.29 9.07 -0.76
N LEU A 77 24.14 9.96 -1.75
CA LEU A 77 23.02 9.96 -2.67
C LEU A 77 22.96 8.66 -3.50
N PHE A 78 24.07 8.23 -4.11
CA PHE A 78 24.11 7.00 -4.87
C PHE A 78 23.86 5.77 -3.99
N PHE A 79 24.46 5.75 -2.80
CA PHE A 79 24.25 4.68 -1.83
C PHE A 79 22.76 4.51 -1.53
N HIS A 80 22.08 5.61 -1.20
CA HIS A 80 20.66 5.58 -0.89
C HIS A 80 19.80 5.18 -2.09
N ILE A 81 20.06 5.72 -3.28
CA ILE A 81 19.31 5.38 -4.50
C ILE A 81 19.39 3.88 -4.81
N ILE A 82 20.55 3.27 -4.62
CA ILE A 82 20.77 1.85 -4.92
C ILE A 82 20.11 0.95 -3.86
N HIS A 83 20.22 1.31 -2.58
CA HIS A 83 19.77 0.47 -1.47
C HIS A 83 18.31 0.70 -1.06
N PHE A 84 17.62 1.69 -1.65
CA PHE A 84 16.23 2.02 -1.30
C PHE A 84 16.03 2.34 0.19
N ASP A 85 17.07 2.82 0.87
CA ASP A 85 17.13 2.93 2.33
C ASP A 85 17.17 4.37 2.86
N ALA A 86 17.06 5.37 1.98
CA ALA A 86 17.10 6.78 2.39
C ALA A 86 16.09 7.13 3.47
N SER A 87 14.90 6.53 3.46
CA SER A 87 13.95 6.71 4.55
C SER A 87 13.07 5.48 4.76
N GLY A 88 12.47 5.39 5.95
CA GLY A 88 11.63 4.26 6.37
C GLY A 88 10.54 3.79 5.38
N PRO A 89 9.85 4.61 4.57
CA PRO A 89 8.85 4.13 3.62
C PRO A 89 9.46 3.81 2.25
N PHE A 90 10.71 4.19 1.97
CA PHE A 90 11.31 4.03 0.65
C PHE A 90 11.61 2.57 0.30
N TYR A 91 11.83 1.69 1.29
CA TYR A 91 12.00 0.27 0.98
C TYR A 91 10.79 -0.36 0.31
N TYR A 92 9.59 0.17 0.57
CA TYR A 92 8.39 -0.35 -0.08
C TYR A 92 8.39 -0.09 -1.59
N ILE A 93 9.15 0.89 -2.09
CA ILE A 93 9.32 1.09 -3.53
C ILE A 93 9.95 -0.14 -4.16
N TRP A 94 11.01 -0.66 -3.55
CA TRP A 94 11.66 -1.87 -4.00
C TRP A 94 10.69 -3.05 -4.03
N VAL A 95 9.92 -3.24 -2.94
CA VAL A 95 8.84 -4.25 -2.89
C VAL A 95 7.85 -4.05 -4.04
N TYR A 96 7.37 -2.82 -4.25
CA TYR A 96 6.42 -2.50 -5.31
C TYR A 96 6.98 -2.78 -6.71
N CYS A 97 8.25 -2.44 -6.96
CA CYS A 97 8.93 -2.75 -8.21
C CYS A 97 8.94 -4.26 -8.46
N GLN A 98 9.33 -5.06 -7.45
CA GLN A 98 9.32 -6.53 -7.56
C GLN A 98 7.90 -7.06 -7.87
N LEU A 99 6.87 -6.56 -7.18
CA LEU A 99 5.48 -6.96 -7.39
C LEU A 99 4.96 -6.58 -8.79
N ILE A 100 5.33 -5.40 -9.29
CA ILE A 100 4.96 -4.98 -10.64
C ILE A 100 5.67 -5.85 -11.69
N ILE A 101 6.95 -6.17 -11.49
CA ILE A 101 7.73 -7.01 -12.41
C ILE A 101 7.20 -8.44 -12.47
N ILE A 102 6.80 -9.03 -11.34
CA ILE A 102 6.26 -10.41 -11.30
C ILE A 102 4.80 -10.49 -11.79
N SER A 103 4.12 -9.35 -11.96
CA SER A 103 2.70 -9.29 -12.31
C SER A 103 2.32 -10.03 -13.61
N PRO A 104 3.07 -9.95 -14.73
CA PRO A 104 2.77 -10.71 -15.94
C PRO A 104 2.75 -12.22 -15.72
N ILE A 105 3.69 -12.72 -14.91
CA ILE A 105 3.81 -14.15 -14.60
C ILE A 105 2.60 -14.60 -13.77
N LEU A 106 2.25 -13.82 -12.74
CA LEU A 106 1.07 -14.10 -11.91
C LEU A 106 -0.22 -14.06 -12.73
N LEU A 107 -0.39 -13.07 -13.61
CA LEU A 107 -1.56 -12.97 -14.47
C LEU A 107 -1.63 -14.13 -15.47
N GLY A 108 -0.50 -14.55 -16.04
CA GLY A 108 -0.42 -15.76 -16.86
C GLY A 108 -0.85 -17.02 -16.09
N ALA A 109 -0.35 -17.19 -14.86
CA ALA A 109 -0.74 -18.30 -14.00
C ALA A 109 -2.24 -18.27 -13.63
N LEU A 110 -2.79 -17.08 -13.37
CA LEU A 110 -4.21 -16.87 -13.10
C LEU A 110 -5.08 -17.23 -14.30
N ASN A 111 -4.72 -16.76 -15.49
CA ASN A 111 -5.45 -17.07 -16.73
C ASN A 111 -5.44 -18.57 -17.03
N TRP A 112 -4.29 -19.24 -16.83
CA TRP A 112 -4.19 -20.69 -16.93
C TRP A 112 -5.06 -21.41 -15.90
N ALA A 113 -5.10 -20.91 -14.66
CA ALA A 113 -5.92 -21.48 -13.60
C ALA A 113 -7.42 -21.28 -13.82
N ASP A 114 -7.81 -20.21 -14.51
CA ASP A 114 -9.20 -19.85 -14.77
C ASP A 114 -9.77 -20.39 -16.08
N THR A 115 -8.92 -20.94 -16.93
CA THR A 115 -9.34 -21.66 -18.14
C THR A 115 -10.43 -22.69 -17.77
N GLU A 116 -11.46 -22.78 -18.59
CA GLU A 116 -12.59 -23.67 -18.32
C GLU A 116 -12.18 -25.15 -18.40
N GLY A 117 -12.95 -26.01 -17.73
CA GLY A 117 -12.75 -27.46 -17.72
C GLY A 117 -12.75 -28.11 -16.33
N LYS A 118 -12.79 -29.44 -16.32
CA LYS A 118 -12.95 -30.28 -15.12
C LYS A 118 -11.88 -30.04 -14.04
N LYS A 119 -10.69 -29.58 -14.44
CA LYS A 119 -9.54 -29.35 -13.54
C LYS A 119 -9.38 -27.89 -13.08
N LYS A 120 -10.37 -27.01 -13.32
CA LYS A 120 -10.31 -25.59 -12.94
C LYS A 120 -9.94 -25.40 -11.47
N TYR A 121 -10.71 -25.97 -10.54
CA TYR A 121 -10.44 -25.84 -9.10
C TYR A 121 -9.07 -26.37 -8.69
N LEU A 122 -8.63 -27.49 -9.26
CA LEU A 122 -7.30 -28.04 -9.01
C LEU A 122 -6.19 -27.06 -9.42
N ARG A 123 -6.30 -26.46 -10.62
CA ARG A 123 -5.33 -25.46 -11.07
C ARG A 123 -5.33 -24.20 -10.20
N ARG A 124 -6.52 -23.74 -9.76
CA ARG A 124 -6.63 -22.59 -8.83
C ARG A 124 -5.92 -22.86 -7.52
N THR A 125 -6.12 -24.04 -6.93
CA THR A 125 -5.44 -24.46 -5.71
C THR A 125 -3.94 -24.61 -5.95
N ALA A 126 -3.52 -25.19 -7.07
CA ALA A 126 -2.10 -25.34 -7.41
C ALA A 126 -1.38 -23.97 -7.50
N VAL A 127 -1.98 -22.98 -8.15
CA VAL A 127 -1.41 -21.62 -8.22
C VAL A 127 -1.35 -20.98 -6.83
N LEU A 128 -2.41 -21.10 -6.02
CA LEU A 128 -2.39 -20.59 -4.65
C LEU A 128 -1.28 -21.23 -3.82
N MET A 129 -1.13 -22.56 -3.88
CA MET A 129 -0.08 -23.28 -3.16
C MET A 129 1.31 -22.89 -3.63
N ALA A 130 1.50 -22.70 -4.95
CA ALA A 130 2.77 -22.20 -5.49
C ALA A 130 3.10 -20.80 -4.98
N VAL A 131 2.13 -19.87 -4.96
CA VAL A 131 2.31 -18.52 -4.41
C VAL A 131 2.68 -18.59 -2.93
N LEU A 132 1.96 -19.38 -2.13
CA LEU A 132 2.24 -19.55 -0.70
C LEU A 132 3.63 -20.15 -0.45
N PHE A 133 4.03 -21.13 -1.26
CA PHE A 133 5.37 -21.73 -1.19
C PHE A 133 6.46 -20.70 -1.52
N ILE A 134 6.28 -19.90 -2.58
CA ILE A 134 7.22 -18.82 -2.94
C ILE A 134 7.30 -17.78 -1.82
N CYS A 135 6.17 -17.39 -1.22
CA CYS A 135 6.15 -16.46 -0.08
C CYS A 135 6.94 -17.02 1.10
N TYR A 136 6.66 -18.27 1.49
CA TYR A 136 7.39 -18.96 2.55
C TYR A 136 8.89 -19.02 2.28
N PHE A 137 9.27 -19.48 1.08
CA PHE A 137 10.66 -19.59 0.67
C PHE A 137 11.38 -18.24 0.73
N ASN A 138 10.78 -17.17 0.20
CA ASN A 138 11.37 -15.84 0.21
C ASN A 138 11.53 -15.28 1.62
N VAL A 139 10.52 -15.44 2.48
CA VAL A 139 10.59 -14.96 3.88
C VAL A 139 11.65 -15.72 4.67
N THR A 140 11.78 -17.04 4.47
CA THR A 140 12.72 -17.86 5.24
C THR A 140 14.16 -17.77 4.73
N TYR A 141 14.38 -17.69 3.41
CA TYR A 141 15.70 -17.92 2.81
C TYR A 141 16.28 -16.74 2.05
N THR A 142 15.58 -15.62 1.91
CA THR A 142 16.09 -14.47 1.13
C THR A 142 16.15 -13.19 1.96
N SER A 143 17.16 -12.38 1.70
CA SER A 143 17.26 -11.00 2.17
C SER A 143 17.82 -10.16 1.02
N ALA A 144 17.01 -9.24 0.52
CA ALA A 144 17.41 -8.27 -0.50
C ALA A 144 18.22 -7.12 0.11
N PHE A 145 17.82 -6.68 1.31
CA PHE A 145 18.51 -5.63 2.07
C PHE A 145 18.44 -5.98 3.56
N LYS A 146 19.38 -5.45 4.36
CA LYS A 146 19.36 -5.52 5.85
C LYS A 146 18.26 -4.62 6.45
N LEU A 147 17.07 -4.65 5.86
CA LEU A 147 15.90 -3.96 6.33
C LEU A 147 15.12 -4.90 7.23
N SER A 148 14.83 -4.45 8.44
CA SER A 148 14.26 -5.25 9.53
C SER A 148 12.76 -5.51 9.39
N SER A 149 12.22 -5.58 8.18
CA SER A 149 10.77 -5.74 7.94
C SER A 149 10.51 -6.67 6.75
N SER A 150 9.26 -7.15 6.64
CA SER A 150 8.81 -8.06 5.56
C SER A 150 9.04 -7.53 4.13
N GLY A 151 9.41 -6.26 3.96
CA GLY A 151 9.82 -5.70 2.66
C GLY A 151 11.29 -5.91 2.30
N GLY A 152 12.09 -6.49 3.20
CA GLY A 152 13.51 -6.79 3.00
C GLY A 152 13.79 -8.10 2.26
N HIS A 153 12.77 -8.84 1.81
CA HIS A 153 12.91 -10.12 1.11
C HIS A 153 12.83 -9.97 -0.41
N LEU A 154 13.39 -10.94 -1.14
CA LEU A 154 13.22 -11.04 -2.59
C LEU A 154 11.80 -11.54 -2.94
N GLY A 155 11.38 -11.34 -4.19
CA GLY A 155 10.03 -11.63 -4.67
C GLY A 155 8.90 -10.87 -3.95
N GLY A 156 9.20 -9.83 -3.18
CA GLY A 156 8.23 -9.10 -2.34
C GLY A 156 7.78 -9.83 -1.08
N GLY A 157 8.38 -10.98 -0.74
CA GLY A 157 8.09 -11.72 0.50
C GLY A 157 6.59 -12.02 0.71
N ILE A 158 6.09 -11.71 1.90
CA ILE A 158 4.68 -11.83 2.27
C ILE A 158 3.73 -11.01 1.39
N TRP A 159 4.21 -9.89 0.84
CA TRP A 159 3.39 -8.97 0.07
C TRP A 159 2.97 -9.55 -1.28
N LEU A 160 3.69 -10.56 -1.78
CA LEU A 160 3.32 -11.31 -2.98
C LEU A 160 1.96 -11.98 -2.82
N PHE A 161 1.67 -12.55 -1.65
CA PHE A 161 0.36 -13.15 -1.36
C PHE A 161 -0.76 -12.10 -1.44
N PHE A 162 -0.59 -10.95 -0.79
CA PHE A 162 -1.58 -9.87 -0.82
C PHE A 162 -1.80 -9.31 -2.23
N TRP A 163 -0.72 -9.19 -3.00
CA TRP A 163 -0.77 -8.76 -4.39
C TRP A 163 -1.56 -9.75 -5.26
N TYR A 164 -1.26 -11.05 -5.13
CA TYR A 164 -1.99 -12.14 -5.78
C TYR A 164 -3.49 -12.12 -5.40
N MET A 165 -3.81 -11.95 -4.12
CA MET A 165 -5.19 -11.84 -3.63
C MET A 165 -5.90 -10.66 -4.29
N GLY A 166 -5.23 -9.51 -4.41
CA GLY A 166 -5.74 -8.36 -5.16
C GLY A 166 -6.10 -8.65 -6.61
N MET A 167 -5.20 -9.31 -7.35
CA MET A 167 -5.46 -9.72 -8.73
C MET A 167 -6.64 -10.69 -8.83
N ARG A 168 -6.72 -11.64 -7.90
CA ARG A 168 -7.84 -12.60 -7.81
C ARG A 168 -9.17 -11.96 -7.50
N LEU A 169 -9.17 -10.95 -6.64
CA LEU A 169 -10.37 -10.23 -6.24
C LEU A 169 -11.02 -9.51 -7.41
N LYS A 170 -10.31 -9.28 -8.52
CA LYS A 170 -10.90 -8.68 -9.71
C LYS A 170 -12.21 -9.35 -10.15
N ALA A 171 -12.23 -10.68 -10.26
CA ALA A 171 -13.43 -11.42 -10.65
C ALA A 171 -14.62 -11.22 -9.69
N PHE A 172 -14.36 -10.90 -8.42
CA PHE A 172 -15.37 -10.64 -7.40
C PHE A 172 -15.74 -9.15 -7.30
N LEU A 173 -14.78 -8.26 -7.57
CA LEU A 173 -14.96 -6.82 -7.48
C LEU A 173 -15.68 -6.25 -8.70
N ASP A 174 -15.36 -6.75 -9.89
CA ASP A 174 -15.95 -6.31 -11.16
C ASP A 174 -17.39 -6.82 -11.35
N TYR A 175 -17.84 -7.76 -10.52
CA TYR A 175 -19.24 -8.17 -10.49
C TYR A 175 -20.09 -7.03 -9.91
N GLU A 176 -21.00 -6.49 -10.73
CA GLU A 176 -21.97 -5.44 -10.37
C GLU A 176 -23.06 -5.99 -9.45
N PHE A 177 -22.68 -6.46 -8.27
CA PHE A 177 -23.64 -6.82 -7.24
C PHE A 177 -24.14 -5.56 -6.54
N LYS A 178 -25.44 -5.31 -6.58
CA LYS A 178 -26.08 -4.29 -5.73
C LYS A 178 -26.00 -4.77 -4.28
N TYR A 179 -25.04 -4.23 -3.51
CA TYR A 179 -24.92 -4.55 -2.10
C TYR A 179 -26.12 -3.97 -1.33
N PRO A 180 -26.99 -4.80 -0.76
CA PRO A 180 -28.07 -4.28 0.08
C PRO A 180 -27.46 -3.62 1.31
N LYS A 181 -28.10 -2.55 1.82
CA LYS A 181 -27.64 -1.80 3.01
C LYS A 181 -27.36 -2.72 4.21
N PHE A 182 -28.13 -3.79 4.36
CA PHE A 182 -27.91 -4.81 5.39
C PHE A 182 -26.53 -5.46 5.32
N VAL A 183 -25.97 -5.72 4.12
CA VAL A 183 -24.62 -6.30 3.98
C VAL A 183 -23.55 -5.32 4.44
N PHE A 184 -23.70 -4.02 4.16
CA PHE A 184 -22.81 -3.00 4.72
C PHE A 184 -22.88 -3.00 6.26
N CYS A 185 -24.09 -2.93 6.83
CA CYS A 185 -24.27 -2.97 8.28
C CYS A 185 -23.68 -4.24 8.92
N LEU A 186 -23.90 -5.41 8.30
CA LEU A 186 -23.37 -6.69 8.76
C LEU A 186 -21.83 -6.67 8.78
N ASN A 187 -21.18 -6.18 7.72
CA ASN A 187 -19.72 -6.09 7.69
C ASN A 187 -19.17 -5.11 8.74
N VAL A 188 -19.86 -3.99 8.99
CA VAL A 188 -19.49 -3.05 10.07
C VAL A 188 -19.61 -3.72 11.44
N ILE A 189 -20.71 -4.45 11.71
CA ILE A 189 -20.89 -5.21 12.96
C ILE A 189 -19.79 -6.26 13.12
N LEU A 190 -19.48 -7.01 12.05
CA LEU A 190 -18.40 -7.98 12.05
C LEU A 190 -17.05 -7.33 12.34
N LEU A 191 -16.77 -6.14 11.80
CA LEU A 191 -15.55 -5.40 12.10
C LEU A 191 -15.52 -4.95 13.56
N CYS A 192 -16.63 -4.46 14.12
CA CYS A 192 -16.69 -4.10 15.54
C CYS A 192 -16.42 -5.32 16.45
N ILE A 193 -17.01 -6.47 16.13
CA ILE A 193 -16.75 -7.74 16.84
C ILE A 193 -15.28 -8.14 16.68
N TRP A 194 -14.73 -8.02 15.48
CA TRP A 194 -13.33 -8.30 15.18
C TRP A 194 -12.37 -7.44 16.01
N GLU A 195 -12.58 -6.13 16.02
CA GLU A 195 -11.81 -5.17 16.83
C GLU A 195 -11.91 -5.50 18.32
N TYR A 196 -13.11 -5.85 18.80
CA TYR A 196 -13.30 -6.21 20.21
C TYR A 196 -12.53 -7.50 20.58
N ILE A 197 -12.65 -8.56 19.78
CA ILE A 197 -12.03 -9.86 20.09
C ILE A 197 -10.52 -9.81 19.86
N PHE A 198 -10.05 -9.41 18.68
CA PHE A 198 -8.64 -9.56 18.34
C PHE A 198 -7.78 -8.40 18.85
N ILE A 199 -8.31 -7.18 18.86
CA ILE A 199 -7.54 -5.99 19.24
C ILE A 199 -7.75 -5.62 20.71
N PHE A 200 -9.01 -5.52 21.17
CA PHE A 200 -9.29 -5.09 22.54
C PHE A 200 -9.04 -6.19 23.58
N LYS A 201 -9.42 -7.43 23.29
CA LYS A 201 -9.09 -8.60 24.13
C LYS A 201 -7.72 -9.20 23.83
N ASP A 202 -6.97 -8.58 22.92
CA ASP A 202 -5.59 -8.90 22.56
C ASP A 202 -5.33 -10.34 22.08
N TYR A 203 -6.38 -11.01 21.57
CA TYR A 203 -6.24 -12.36 21.03
C TYR A 203 -5.29 -12.43 19.83
N ILE A 204 -4.99 -11.30 19.19
CA ILE A 204 -4.09 -11.22 18.04
C ILE A 204 -2.67 -11.68 18.37
N MET A 205 -2.23 -11.59 19.63
CA MET A 205 -0.92 -12.07 20.07
C MET A 205 -0.77 -13.59 20.03
N TYR A 206 -1.87 -14.33 20.11
CA TYR A 206 -1.83 -15.80 20.08
C TYR A 206 -1.62 -16.35 18.66
N PHE A 207 -1.69 -15.50 17.64
CA PHE A 207 -1.51 -15.92 16.25
C PHE A 207 -0.07 -15.65 15.81
N PRO A 208 0.65 -16.66 15.31
CA PRO A 208 2.01 -16.47 14.82
C PRO A 208 2.01 -15.56 13.60
N ALA A 209 3.14 -14.87 13.40
CA ALA A 209 3.37 -14.13 12.17
C ALA A 209 3.28 -15.05 10.95
N MET A 210 2.76 -14.53 9.85
CA MET A 210 2.69 -15.25 8.59
C MET A 210 4.09 -15.71 8.17
N PHE A 211 4.20 -16.97 7.76
CA PHE A 211 5.45 -17.57 7.29
C PHE A 211 6.61 -17.49 8.30
N GLY A 212 6.33 -17.29 9.59
CA GLY A 212 7.36 -17.22 10.63
C GLY A 212 8.20 -15.94 10.59
N ASP A 213 7.71 -14.87 9.96
CA ASP A 213 8.40 -13.58 9.95
C ASP A 213 8.44 -12.97 11.36
N THR A 214 9.56 -13.15 12.05
CA THR A 214 9.81 -12.60 13.39
C THR A 214 10.28 -11.16 13.36
N GLN A 215 10.54 -10.59 12.16
CA GLN A 215 11.11 -9.26 12.01
C GLN A 215 10.01 -8.22 11.89
N ILE A 216 9.55 -7.76 13.06
CA ILE A 216 8.90 -6.46 13.33
C ILE A 216 7.49 -6.27 12.74
N SER A 217 7.07 -6.98 11.69
CA SER A 217 5.77 -6.73 11.06
C SER A 217 4.58 -7.26 11.85
N GLY A 218 4.77 -8.30 12.68
CA GLY A 218 3.70 -8.94 13.46
C GLY A 218 2.46 -9.31 12.63
N LEU A 219 2.60 -9.30 11.30
CA LEU A 219 1.50 -9.44 10.37
C LEU A 219 1.15 -10.92 10.32
N ASN A 220 -0.05 -11.23 10.77
CA ASN A 220 -0.57 -12.59 10.83
C ASN A 220 -1.82 -12.71 9.95
N TRP A 221 -2.35 -13.93 9.85
CA TRP A 221 -3.57 -14.22 9.08
C TRP A 221 -4.79 -13.42 9.53
N MET A 222 -4.84 -12.98 10.78
CA MET A 222 -5.93 -12.13 11.27
C MET A 222 -5.90 -10.75 10.58
N HIS A 223 -4.74 -10.13 10.45
CA HIS A 223 -4.63 -8.84 9.74
C HIS A 223 -5.01 -8.94 8.26
N ALA A 224 -4.74 -10.07 7.61
CA ALA A 224 -5.18 -10.31 6.23
C ALA A 224 -6.69 -10.39 6.11
N LEU A 225 -7.34 -11.09 7.03
CA LEU A 225 -8.80 -11.18 7.10
C LEU A 225 -9.42 -9.80 7.40
N GLN A 226 -8.83 -9.03 8.31
CA GLN A 226 -9.24 -7.66 8.60
C GLN A 226 -9.13 -6.77 7.34
N ALA A 227 -8.05 -6.89 6.56
CA ALA A 227 -7.91 -6.15 5.31
C ALA A 227 -9.04 -6.49 4.31
N ILE A 228 -9.39 -7.77 4.16
CA ILE A 228 -10.50 -8.21 3.30
C ILE A 228 -11.83 -7.66 3.81
N LEU A 229 -12.08 -7.71 5.12
CA LEU A 229 -13.31 -7.20 5.73
C LEU A 229 -13.46 -5.69 5.49
N VAL A 230 -12.39 -4.92 5.71
CA VAL A 230 -12.38 -3.47 5.44
C VAL A 230 -12.59 -3.19 3.95
N LEU A 231 -11.99 -3.96 3.05
CA LEU A 231 -12.23 -3.83 1.61
C LEU A 231 -13.71 -4.01 1.26
N LEU A 232 -14.38 -5.01 1.85
CA LEU A 232 -15.81 -5.26 1.64
C LEU A 232 -16.69 -4.13 2.19
N ILE A 233 -16.34 -3.56 3.35
CA ILE A 233 -17.01 -2.38 3.92
C ILE A 233 -16.87 -1.19 2.97
N VAL A 234 -15.65 -0.92 2.48
CA VAL A 234 -15.41 0.19 1.54
C VAL A 234 -16.19 -0.01 0.25
N LYS A 235 -16.16 -1.21 -0.35
CA LYS A 235 -16.91 -1.52 -1.57
C LYS A 235 -18.41 -1.32 -1.38
N SER A 236 -18.98 -1.95 -0.36
CA SER A 236 -20.42 -1.86 -0.08
C SER A 236 -20.87 -0.45 0.33
N GLY A 237 -20.00 0.30 1.02
CA GLY A 237 -20.23 1.70 1.37
C GLY A 237 -20.27 2.61 0.14
N ILE A 238 -19.35 2.43 -0.81
CA ILE A 238 -19.34 3.17 -2.09
C ILE A 238 -20.64 2.92 -2.87
N GLU A 239 -21.10 1.67 -2.95
CA GLU A 239 -22.35 1.33 -3.64
C GLU A 239 -23.58 1.94 -2.94
N CYS A 240 -23.60 1.94 -1.60
CA CYS A 240 -24.63 2.63 -0.83
C CYS A 240 -24.64 4.14 -1.10
N VAL A 241 -23.48 4.76 -1.30
CA VAL A 241 -23.36 6.18 -1.63
C VAL A 241 -23.83 6.47 -3.06
N LYS A 242 -23.38 5.69 -4.05
CA LYS A 242 -23.80 5.83 -5.45
C LYS A 242 -25.32 5.75 -5.61
N SER A 243 -25.98 4.84 -4.89
CA SER A 243 -27.43 4.68 -4.97
C SER A 243 -28.25 5.90 -4.49
N LYS A 244 -27.66 6.82 -3.73
CA LYS A 244 -28.37 8.01 -3.21
C LYS A 244 -28.36 9.21 -4.17
N ASN A 245 -27.55 9.19 -5.24
CA ASN A 245 -27.39 10.27 -6.23
C ASN A 245 -27.40 11.69 -5.61
N ASN A 246 -26.68 11.90 -4.51
CA ASN A 246 -26.67 13.15 -3.77
C ASN A 246 -25.39 13.96 -4.09
N SER A 247 -25.56 15.24 -4.40
CA SER A 247 -24.47 16.17 -4.75
C SER A 247 -23.35 16.22 -3.69
N ILE A 248 -23.70 16.25 -2.39
CA ILE A 248 -22.71 16.32 -1.30
C ILE A 248 -21.83 15.07 -1.28
N TRP A 249 -22.45 13.90 -1.40
CA TRP A 249 -21.71 12.65 -1.41
C TRP A 249 -20.84 12.49 -2.66
N ASN A 250 -21.28 13.00 -3.80
CA ASN A 250 -20.47 13.04 -5.01
C ASN A 250 -19.23 13.91 -4.82
N ILE A 251 -19.32 15.04 -4.10
CA ILE A 251 -18.16 15.88 -3.76
C ILE A 251 -17.20 15.10 -2.86
N VAL A 252 -17.71 14.47 -1.79
CA VAL A 252 -16.88 13.67 -0.87
C VAL A 252 -16.14 12.56 -1.62
N VAL A 253 -16.83 11.81 -2.48
CA VAL A 253 -16.21 10.76 -3.30
C VAL A 253 -15.16 11.33 -4.25
N ARG A 254 -15.41 12.48 -4.88
CA ARG A 254 -14.41 13.15 -5.74
C ARG A 254 -13.15 13.53 -4.97
N VAL A 255 -13.29 14.08 -3.76
CA VAL A 255 -12.14 14.43 -2.90
C VAL A 255 -11.35 13.17 -2.52
N ILE A 256 -12.04 12.12 -2.08
CA ILE A 256 -11.39 10.83 -1.76
C ILE A 256 -10.68 10.26 -2.99
N CYS A 257 -11.29 10.33 -4.18
CA CYS A 257 -10.65 9.89 -5.42
C CYS A 257 -9.44 10.75 -5.78
N LEU A 258 -9.45 12.05 -5.51
CA LEU A 258 -8.30 12.93 -5.75
C LEU A 258 -7.11 12.53 -4.87
N ILE A 259 -7.35 12.30 -3.58
CA ILE A 259 -6.33 11.80 -2.65
C ILE A 259 -5.88 10.40 -3.11
N GLY A 260 -6.83 9.53 -3.44
CA GLY A 260 -6.62 8.16 -3.91
C GLY A 260 -5.73 8.04 -5.15
N LYS A 261 -5.87 8.95 -6.12
CA LYS A 261 -5.02 9.01 -7.31
C LYS A 261 -3.55 9.31 -6.99
N ASN A 262 -3.27 9.85 -5.82
CA ASN A 262 -1.96 10.28 -5.38
C ASN A 262 -1.44 9.47 -4.18
N THR A 263 -2.14 8.41 -3.76
CA THR A 263 -1.80 7.64 -2.55
C THR A 263 -0.36 7.14 -2.55
N LEU A 264 0.16 6.66 -3.70
CA LEU A 264 1.55 6.23 -3.78
C LEU A 264 2.51 7.39 -3.49
N TYR A 265 2.26 8.58 -4.03
CA TYR A 265 3.09 9.75 -3.78
C TYR A 265 3.01 10.19 -2.31
N ILE A 266 1.79 10.22 -1.74
CA ILE A 266 1.57 10.47 -0.31
C ILE A 266 2.36 9.46 0.54
N PHE A 267 2.26 8.18 0.20
CA PHE A 267 2.95 7.10 0.89
C PHE A 267 4.48 7.22 0.83
N LEU A 268 5.05 7.77 -0.24
CA LEU A 268 6.50 7.99 -0.29
C LEU A 268 6.95 9.16 0.58
N TYR A 269 6.25 10.29 0.48
CA TYR A 269 6.74 11.54 1.07
C TYR A 269 6.18 11.85 2.46
N HIS A 270 5.20 11.09 2.98
CA HIS A 270 4.56 11.43 4.25
C HIS A 270 5.53 11.52 5.43
N LEU A 271 6.62 10.75 5.49
CA LEU A 271 7.59 10.86 6.60
C LEU A 271 8.46 12.11 6.50
N LEU A 272 8.87 12.52 5.31
CA LEU A 272 9.58 13.78 5.10
C LEU A 272 8.73 14.95 5.62
N PHE A 273 7.45 14.99 5.23
CA PHE A 273 6.54 16.01 5.72
C PHE A 273 6.25 15.86 7.21
N LEU A 274 6.10 14.64 7.74
CA LEU A 274 5.95 14.44 9.19
C LEU A 274 7.12 15.04 9.97
N GLU A 275 8.37 14.82 9.55
CA GLU A 275 9.56 15.40 10.19
C GLU A 275 9.58 16.93 10.13
N ILE A 276 9.20 17.51 8.98
CA ILE A 276 9.05 18.96 8.83
C ILE A 276 7.96 19.50 9.76
N GLY A 277 6.78 18.88 9.75
CA GLY A 277 5.64 19.29 10.56
C GLY A 277 5.91 19.19 12.07
N MET A 278 6.68 18.20 12.48
CA MET A 278 7.13 18.02 13.87
C MET A 278 8.01 19.18 14.36
N LYS A 279 8.82 19.78 13.48
CA LYS A 279 9.64 20.96 13.80
C LYS A 279 8.81 22.25 13.78
N LEU A 280 7.79 22.31 12.94
CA LEU A 280 6.97 23.51 12.73
C LEU A 280 5.84 23.69 13.75
N TRP A 281 5.45 22.66 14.49
CA TRP A 281 4.33 22.74 15.42
C TRP A 281 4.78 23.10 16.85
N PRO A 282 4.51 24.33 17.34
CA PRO A 282 4.92 24.76 18.68
C PRO A 282 3.88 24.43 19.77
N GLY A 283 2.68 23.96 19.38
CA GLY A 283 1.54 23.84 20.29
C GLY A 283 1.52 22.56 21.13
N GLN A 284 0.98 22.62 22.35
CA GLN A 284 0.76 21.44 23.19
C GLN A 284 -0.57 20.71 22.91
N ASN A 285 -1.47 21.31 22.13
CA ASN A 285 -2.77 20.70 21.82
C ASN A 285 -2.60 19.45 20.94
N VAL A 286 -2.90 18.29 21.53
CA VAL A 286 -2.76 16.96 20.88
C VAL A 286 -3.68 16.83 19.66
N PHE A 287 -4.91 17.32 19.73
CA PHE A 287 -5.85 17.23 18.61
C PHE A 287 -5.42 18.14 17.45
N GLY A 288 -5.08 19.39 17.75
CA GLY A 288 -4.57 20.35 16.78
C GLY A 288 -3.31 19.83 16.08
N ARG A 289 -2.38 19.26 16.85
CA ARG A 289 -1.16 18.63 16.32
C ARG A 289 -1.47 17.50 15.34
N ARG A 290 -2.40 16.59 15.68
CA ARG A 290 -2.76 15.47 14.79
C ARG A 290 -3.41 15.93 13.49
N LEU A 291 -4.29 16.92 13.56
CA LEU A 291 -4.93 17.49 12.38
C LEU A 291 -3.88 18.14 11.46
N PHE A 292 -3.00 18.95 12.06
CA PHE A 292 -1.92 19.64 11.34
C PHE A 292 -0.96 18.65 10.67
N LEU A 293 -0.43 17.69 11.43
CA LEU A 293 0.51 16.69 10.89
C LEU A 293 -0.14 15.83 9.81
N SER A 294 -1.37 15.34 10.03
CA SER A 294 -2.11 14.59 9.00
C SER A 294 -2.34 15.41 7.73
N GLY A 295 -2.72 16.68 7.89
CA GLY A 295 -2.91 17.60 6.77
C GLY A 295 -1.64 17.79 5.97
N LEU A 296 -0.51 18.02 6.65
CA LEU A 296 0.79 18.21 6.01
C LEU A 296 1.29 16.93 5.32
N MET A 297 1.08 15.76 5.93
CA MET A 297 1.42 14.46 5.35
C MET A 297 0.63 14.13 4.07
N ILE A 298 -0.53 14.75 3.87
CA ILE A 298 -1.35 14.58 2.65
C ILE A 298 -1.07 15.70 1.64
N LEU A 299 -1.14 16.96 2.08
CA LEU A 299 -1.04 18.13 1.21
C LEU A 299 0.40 18.38 0.74
N GLY A 300 1.39 18.16 1.59
CA GLY A 300 2.80 18.34 1.24
C GLY A 300 3.22 17.52 0.02
N PRO A 301 2.99 16.19 0.02
CA PRO A 301 3.27 15.35 -1.15
C PRO A 301 2.51 15.80 -2.40
N LEU A 302 1.25 16.26 -2.26
CA LEU A 302 0.47 16.75 -3.40
C LEU A 302 1.08 18.01 -4.01
N CYS A 303 1.53 18.95 -3.18
CA CYS A 303 2.23 20.15 -3.64
C CYS A 303 3.53 19.79 -4.36
N LEU A 304 4.31 18.86 -3.81
CA LEU A 304 5.57 18.45 -4.43
C LEU A 304 5.36 17.77 -5.79
N LYS A 305 4.32 16.94 -5.91
CA LYS A 305 3.92 16.37 -7.20
C LYS A 305 3.57 17.47 -8.21
N TYR A 306 2.81 18.48 -7.79
CA TYR A 306 2.45 19.59 -8.66
C TYR A 306 3.68 20.33 -9.20
N VAL A 307 4.68 20.57 -8.33
CA VAL A 307 5.96 21.14 -8.75
C VAL A 307 6.70 20.24 -9.74
N LYS A 308 6.76 18.93 -9.48
CA LYS A 308 7.36 17.96 -10.43
C LYS A 308 6.67 18.02 -11.80
N ASP A 309 5.34 18.03 -11.83
CA ASP A 309 4.57 18.05 -13.06
C ASP A 309 4.78 19.36 -13.84
N MET A 310 4.93 20.49 -13.15
CA MET A 310 5.32 21.77 -13.78
C MET A 310 6.70 21.69 -14.44
N VAL A 311 7.71 21.25 -13.70
CA VAL A 311 9.10 21.14 -14.21
C VAL A 311 9.19 20.16 -15.38
N TYR A 312 8.50 19.03 -15.31
CA TYR A 312 8.48 18.04 -16.40
C TYR A 312 7.87 18.62 -17.68
N ASN A 313 6.78 19.38 -17.57
CA ASN A 313 6.15 20.02 -18.72
C ASN A 313 7.04 21.09 -19.36
N GLU A 314 7.79 21.84 -18.54
CA GLU A 314 8.80 22.78 -19.06
C GLU A 314 9.93 22.07 -19.80
N ILE A 315 10.49 20.99 -19.25
CA ILE A 315 11.57 20.24 -19.90
C ILE A 315 11.10 19.61 -21.23
N VAL A 316 9.90 19.03 -21.26
CA VAL A 316 9.34 18.44 -22.50
C VAL A 316 9.01 19.51 -23.53
N SER A 317 8.63 20.73 -23.11
CA SER A 317 8.45 21.85 -24.04
C SER A 317 9.76 22.35 -24.68
N ILE A 318 10.91 22.08 -24.04
CA ILE A 318 12.24 22.48 -24.49
C ILE A 318 12.90 21.40 -25.37
N SER A 319 12.55 20.12 -25.21
CA SER A 319 13.03 19.02 -26.09
C SER A 319 11.87 18.35 -26.85
N PRO A 320 11.45 18.87 -28.00
CA PRO A 320 10.59 18.13 -28.90
C PRO A 320 11.43 17.01 -29.53
N ILE A 321 11.19 15.76 -29.10
CA ILE A 321 11.59 14.57 -29.87
C ILE A 321 10.34 14.04 -30.55
#